data_AF-A0A966MS29-F1
#
_entry.id   AF-A0A966MS29-F1
#
_cell.length_a   1.000
_cell.length_b   1.000
_cell.length_c   1.000
_cell.angle_alpha   90.00
_cell.angle_beta   90.00
_cell.angle_gamma   90.00
#
_symmetry.space_group_name_H-M   'P 1'
#
loop_
_entity.id
_entity.type
_entity.pdbx_description
1 polymer ?
#
loop_
_entity_poly.entity_id
_entity_poly.type
_entity_poly.pdbx_seq_one_letter_code
_entity_poly.pdbx_strand_id
1 'polypeptide(L)'
;MTSTTVTEFATELKKSTDTLLEQLKSAGVSKSSASDVLTDADKQKLLSYLQASHGTNTGERKKITLVKKSTSEIKQADATGKARTIQVEVRKKRTFIQRDEADLESTAQPALVVPPGVDRAELARREEEARRQAELLRRQE
;
A
#
# COMPACT_ATOMS: atom_id res chain seq x y z
N MET A 1 42.38 -2.64 -4.76
CA MET A 1 41.40 -1.66 -4.29
C MET A 1 41.50 -0.42 -5.16
N THR A 2 40.39 0.00 -5.76
CA THR A 2 40.33 1.17 -6.66
C THR A 2 39.90 2.40 -5.85
N SER A 3 40.88 3.25 -5.54
CA SER A 3 40.64 4.57 -4.95
C SER A 3 39.83 5.41 -5.93
N THR A 4 38.60 5.78 -5.57
CA THR A 4 37.71 6.61 -6.40
C THR A 4 37.42 7.90 -5.65
N THR A 5 37.45 9.03 -6.35
CA THR A 5 37.13 10.33 -5.74
C THR A 5 35.62 10.50 -5.58
N VAL A 6 35.18 11.39 -4.68
CA VAL A 6 33.75 11.71 -4.50
C VAL A 6 33.11 12.15 -5.81
N THR A 7 33.82 12.93 -6.64
CA THR A 7 33.33 13.38 -7.95
C THR A 7 33.08 12.21 -8.90
N GLU A 8 34.07 11.33 -9.06
CA GLU A 8 33.94 10.15 -9.93
C GLU A 8 32.80 9.26 -9.47
N PHE A 9 32.70 8.99 -8.17
CA PHE A 9 31.64 8.17 -7.61
C PHE A 9 30.24 8.78 -7.76
N ALA A 10 30.12 10.11 -7.63
CA ALA A 10 28.86 10.82 -7.87
C ALA A 10 28.40 10.68 -9.33
N THR A 11 29.34 10.79 -10.29
CA THR A 11 29.04 10.63 -11.72
C THR A 11 28.60 9.21 -12.05
N GLU A 12 29.23 8.20 -11.45
CA GLU A 12 28.86 6.79 -11.60
C GLU A 12 27.43 6.53 -11.09
N LEU A 13 27.08 7.09 -9.93
CA LEU A 13 25.74 6.99 -9.34
C LEU A 13 24.71 7.94 -9.97
N LYS A 14 25.10 8.76 -10.95
CA LYS A 14 24.27 9.81 -11.57
C LYS A 14 23.60 10.72 -10.54
N LYS A 15 24.35 11.08 -9.48
CA LYS A 15 23.93 11.99 -8.41
C LYS A 15 24.79 13.25 -8.43
N SER A 16 24.26 14.34 -7.90
CA SER A 16 25.10 15.53 -7.69
C SER A 16 26.10 15.29 -6.57
N THR A 17 27.29 15.89 -6.69
CA THR A 17 28.34 15.83 -5.67
C THR A 17 27.85 16.33 -4.32
N ASP A 18 27.03 17.37 -4.30
CA ASP A 18 26.48 17.95 -3.06
C ASP A 18 25.59 16.95 -2.33
N THR A 19 24.71 16.25 -3.05
CA THR A 19 23.82 15.24 -2.44
C THR A 19 24.62 14.07 -1.88
N LEU A 20 25.68 13.65 -2.57
CA LEU A 20 26.53 12.56 -2.11
C LEU A 20 27.32 12.98 -0.85
N LEU A 21 27.86 14.20 -0.80
CA LEU A 21 28.57 14.72 0.38
C LEU A 21 27.64 14.80 1.60
N GLU A 22 26.40 15.27 1.41
CA GLU A 22 25.40 15.31 2.48
C GLU A 22 25.04 13.90 3.00
N GLN A 23 24.91 12.92 2.10
CA GLN A 23 24.68 11.52 2.46
C GLN A 23 25.87 10.90 3.19
N LEU A 24 27.09 11.16 2.73
CA LEU A 24 28.32 10.67 3.38
C LEU A 24 28.45 11.24 4.80
N LYS A 25 28.18 12.54 4.96
CA LYS A 25 28.16 13.20 6.28
C LYS A 25 27.10 12.59 7.20
N SER A 26 25.90 12.32 6.67
CA SER A 26 24.81 11.67 7.42
C SER A 26 25.14 10.22 7.80
N ALA A 27 25.93 9.53 6.97
CA ALA A 27 26.46 8.19 7.24
C ALA A 27 27.66 8.18 8.21
N GLY A 28 28.08 9.35 8.73
CA GLY A 28 29.21 9.46 9.65
C GLY A 28 30.58 9.38 8.96
N VAL A 29 30.65 9.63 7.66
CA VAL A 29 31.89 9.73 6.89
C VAL A 29 32.24 11.21 6.72
N SER A 30 33.33 11.65 7.34
CA SER A 30 33.79 13.05 7.34
C SER A 30 34.57 13.39 6.05
N LYS A 31 33.93 13.34 4.89
CA LYS A 31 34.46 13.91 3.64
C LYS A 31 33.72 15.22 3.34
N SER A 32 34.47 16.22 2.88
CA SER A 32 33.95 17.59 2.71
C SER A 32 34.18 18.13 1.31
N SER A 33 35.07 17.50 0.54
CA SER A 33 35.51 17.99 -0.76
C SER A 33 35.22 16.98 -1.87
N ALA A 34 34.94 17.49 -3.07
CA ALA A 34 34.69 16.66 -4.25
C ALA A 34 35.93 15.84 -4.69
N SER A 35 37.13 16.30 -4.32
CA SER A 35 38.40 15.62 -4.58
C SER A 35 38.81 14.59 -3.53
N ASP A 36 38.02 14.44 -2.45
CA ASP A 36 38.34 13.49 -1.40
C ASP A 36 38.26 12.05 -1.92
N VAL A 37 39.21 11.21 -1.51
CA VAL A 37 39.24 9.80 -1.87
C VAL A 37 38.28 9.01 -0.97
N LEU A 38 37.39 8.22 -1.58
CA LEU A 38 36.54 7.25 -0.89
C LEU A 38 37.25 5.90 -0.73
N THR A 39 37.22 5.39 0.49
CA THR A 39 37.64 4.01 0.78
C THR A 39 36.44 3.06 0.70
N ASP A 40 36.70 1.75 0.59
CA ASP A 40 35.62 0.75 0.57
C ASP A 40 34.81 0.74 1.87
N ALA A 41 35.45 1.06 3.01
CA ALA A 41 34.77 1.22 4.30
C ALA A 41 33.77 2.39 4.29
N ASP A 42 34.12 3.51 3.63
CA ASP A 42 33.23 4.67 3.50
C ASP A 42 32.01 4.33 2.63
N LYS A 43 32.23 3.59 1.54
CA LYS A 43 31.15 3.09 0.65
C LYS A 43 30.19 2.17 1.41
N GLN A 44 30.72 1.27 2.24
CA GLN A 44 29.90 0.38 3.07
C GLN A 44 29.05 1.15 4.08
N LYS A 45 29.62 2.15 4.77
CA LYS A 45 28.87 3.00 5.71
C LYS A 45 27.72 3.74 5.01
N LEU A 46 27.99 4.33 3.85
CA LEU A 46 26.97 4.98 3.04
C LEU A 46 25.84 4.00 2.68
N LEU A 47 26.20 2.80 2.22
CA LEU A 47 25.24 1.77 1.85
C LEU A 47 24.37 1.36 3.04
N SER A 48 24.96 1.10 4.21
CA SER A 48 24.21 0.77 5.43
C SER A 48 23.27 1.89 5.86
N TYR A 49 23.71 3.16 5.77
CA TYR A 49 22.87 4.33 6.06
C TYR A 49 21.66 4.43 5.11
N LEU A 50 21.88 4.24 3.81
CA LEU A 50 20.81 4.26 2.82
C LEU A 50 19.82 3.13 3.04
N GLN A 51 20.30 1.91 3.31
CA GLN A 51 19.42 0.77 3.60
C GLN A 51 18.60 0.97 4.88
N ALA A 52 19.17 1.60 5.90
CA ALA A 52 18.46 1.94 7.13
C ALA A 52 17.40 3.04 6.88
N SER A 53 17.75 4.08 6.13
CA SER A 53 16.87 5.22 5.82
C SER A 53 15.68 4.81 4.95
N HIS A 54 15.90 3.91 3.99
CA HIS A 54 14.85 3.39 3.10
C HIS A 54 14.12 2.16 3.67
N GLY A 55 14.49 1.68 4.87
CA GLY A 55 13.84 0.54 5.51
C GLY A 55 14.08 -0.81 4.81
N THR A 56 14.98 -0.88 3.84
CA THR A 56 15.31 -2.11 3.10
C THR A 56 16.20 -3.05 3.90
N ASN A 57 16.86 -2.56 4.95
CA ASN A 57 17.65 -3.39 5.87
C ASN A 57 16.80 -4.24 6.83
N THR A 58 15.51 -3.91 6.99
CA THR A 58 14.62 -4.64 7.90
C THR A 58 13.75 -5.60 7.10
N GLY A 59 14.17 -6.87 7.02
CA GLY A 59 13.37 -7.96 6.43
C GLY A 59 11.95 -8.10 7.04
N GLU A 60 11.68 -7.43 8.15
CA GLU A 60 10.42 -7.48 8.90
C GLU A 60 9.37 -6.43 8.49
N ARG A 61 9.74 -5.33 7.83
CA ARG A 61 8.79 -4.24 7.49
C ARG A 61 8.22 -4.32 6.08
N LYS A 62 8.12 -5.52 5.51
CA LYS A 62 7.50 -5.74 4.19
C LYS A 62 5.99 -5.45 4.16
N LYS A 63 5.32 -5.26 5.32
CA LYS A 63 3.85 -5.11 5.44
C LYS A 63 3.44 -3.73 5.96
N ILE A 64 2.78 -2.94 5.13
CA ILE A 64 2.16 -1.65 5.51
C ILE A 64 0.63 -1.79 5.45
N THR A 65 -0.09 -1.32 6.47
CA THR A 65 -1.57 -1.35 6.49
C THR A 65 -2.14 0.06 6.45
N LEU A 66 -2.94 0.38 5.44
CA LEU A 66 -3.72 1.60 5.33
C LEU A 66 -5.16 1.34 5.80
N VAL A 67 -5.64 2.11 6.78
CA VAL A 67 -7.04 2.04 7.24
C VAL A 67 -7.77 3.31 6.79
N LYS A 68 -8.87 3.16 6.06
CA LYS A 68 -9.75 4.26 5.64
C LYS A 68 -11.09 4.14 6.36
N LYS A 69 -11.49 5.19 7.07
CA LYS A 69 -12.83 5.33 7.66
C LYS A 69 -13.75 6.03 6.66
N SER A 70 -14.95 5.51 6.45
CA SER A 70 -16.00 6.13 5.64
C SER A 70 -17.29 6.11 6.43
N THR A 71 -17.94 7.25 6.61
CA THR A 71 -19.24 7.38 7.26
C THR A 71 -20.31 7.63 6.20
N SER A 72 -21.46 6.97 6.31
CA SER A 72 -22.61 7.14 5.41
C SER A 72 -23.89 7.18 6.24
N GLU A 73 -24.88 7.97 5.81
CA GLU A 73 -26.13 8.16 6.53
C GLU A 73 -27.25 7.39 5.84
N ILE A 74 -27.96 6.53 6.57
CA ILE A 74 -29.17 5.87 6.09
C ILE A 74 -30.37 6.54 6.75
N LYS A 75 -31.28 7.09 5.96
CA LYS A 75 -32.55 7.61 6.41
C LYS A 75 -33.60 6.53 6.22
N GLN A 76 -34.09 5.94 7.32
CA GLN A 76 -35.08 4.87 7.28
C GLN A 76 -36.25 5.23 8.20
N ALA A 77 -37.48 4.92 7.76
CA ALA A 77 -38.63 4.93 8.65
C ALA A 77 -38.67 3.61 9.43
N ASP A 78 -38.71 3.68 10.75
CA ASP A 78 -38.96 2.50 11.59
C ASP A 78 -40.36 1.93 11.25
N ALA A 79 -40.64 0.67 11.62
CA ALA A 79 -41.90 -0.01 11.32
C ALA A 79 -43.18 0.73 11.81
N THR A 80 -43.02 1.72 12.69
CA THR A 80 -44.08 2.60 13.22
C THR A 80 -44.15 3.96 12.49
N GLY A 81 -43.44 4.15 11.37
CA GLY A 81 -43.52 5.33 10.49
C GLY A 81 -42.68 6.54 10.93
N LYS A 82 -41.95 6.48 12.05
CA LYS A 82 -41.04 7.55 12.48
C LYS A 82 -39.72 7.47 11.72
N ALA A 83 -39.31 8.57 11.10
CA ALA A 83 -38.04 8.68 10.39
C ALA A 83 -36.85 8.76 11.37
N ARG A 84 -35.84 7.90 11.16
CA ARG A 84 -34.59 7.89 11.92
C ARG A 84 -33.39 7.94 10.95
N THR A 85 -32.40 8.77 11.28
CA THR A 85 -31.13 8.81 10.56
C THR A 85 -30.11 7.96 11.30
N ILE A 86 -29.62 6.92 10.65
CA ILE A 86 -28.61 5.99 11.16
C ILE A 86 -27.27 6.36 10.54
N GLN A 87 -26.27 6.62 11.39
CA GLN A 87 -24.89 6.86 10.96
C GLN A 87 -24.16 5.53 10.84
N VAL A 88 -23.77 5.14 9.64
CA VAL A 88 -23.04 3.90 9.35
C VAL A 88 -21.57 4.22 9.13
N GLU A 89 -20.70 3.74 10.02
CA GLU A 89 -19.25 3.83 9.86
C GLU A 89 -18.68 2.52 9.30
N VAL A 90 -18.10 2.57 8.10
CA VAL A 90 -17.38 1.45 7.48
C VAL A 90 -15.88 1.73 7.54
N ARG A 91 -15.11 0.76 8.06
CA ARG A 91 -13.64 0.81 8.12
C ARG A 91 -13.05 -0.16 7.10
N LYS A 92 -12.38 0.38 6.07
CA LYS A 92 -11.68 -0.42 5.06
C LYS A 92 -10.20 -0.53 5.42
N LYS A 93 -9.70 -1.76 5.55
CA LYS A 93 -8.28 -2.08 5.77
C LYS A 93 -7.67 -2.52 4.43
N ARG A 94 -6.61 -1.85 3.96
CA ARG A 94 -5.79 -2.28 2.81
C ARG A 94 -4.38 -2.60 3.30
N THR A 95 -3.94 -3.83 3.12
CA THR A 95 -2.57 -4.26 3.46
C THR A 95 -1.73 -4.33 2.19
N PHE A 96 -0.64 -3.56 2.13
CA PHE A 96 0.36 -3.63 1.07
C PHE A 96 1.53 -4.46 1.56
N ILE A 97 1.97 -5.39 0.71
CA ILE A 97 3.19 -6.17 0.92
C ILE A 97 4.17 -5.75 -0.19
N GLN A 98 5.36 -5.29 0.17
CA GLN A 98 6.42 -5.04 -0.80
C GLN A 98 6.90 -6.40 -1.31
N ARG A 99 6.58 -6.72 -2.56
CA ARG A 99 7.07 -7.91 -3.27
C ARG A 99 8.31 -7.53 -4.07
N ASP A 100 9.33 -8.35 -3.97
CA ASP A 100 10.55 -8.22 -4.76
C ASP A 100 10.19 -8.45 -6.25
N GLU A 101 10.88 -7.78 -7.19
CA GLU A 101 10.49 -7.80 -8.62
C GLU A 101 10.43 -9.21 -9.23
N ALA A 102 11.19 -10.17 -8.67
CA ALA A 102 11.16 -11.57 -9.08
C ALA A 102 9.86 -12.31 -8.69
N ASP A 103 9.15 -11.88 -7.64
CA ASP A 103 7.85 -12.44 -7.23
C ASP A 103 6.68 -11.87 -8.03
N LEU A 104 6.87 -10.72 -8.70
CA LEU A 104 5.83 -10.08 -9.50
C LEU A 104 5.51 -10.87 -10.77
N GLU A 105 6.50 -11.55 -11.36
CA GLU A 105 6.29 -12.41 -12.54
C GLU A 105 5.57 -13.72 -12.20
N SER A 106 5.76 -14.26 -10.99
CA SER A 106 5.07 -15.49 -10.54
C SER A 106 3.60 -15.26 -10.17
N THR A 107 3.24 -14.03 -9.77
CA THR A 107 1.88 -13.73 -9.29
C THR A 107 0.95 -13.15 -10.38
N ALA A 108 1.36 -13.16 -11.65
CA ALA A 108 0.52 -12.74 -12.78
C ALA A 108 -0.59 -13.74 -13.15
N GLN A 109 -0.97 -14.65 -12.24
CA GLN A 109 -2.30 -15.25 -12.28
C GLN A 109 -3.23 -14.30 -11.53
N PRO A 110 -4.22 -13.67 -12.20
CA PRO A 110 -5.25 -12.96 -11.49
C PRO A 110 -5.98 -13.98 -10.62
N ALA A 111 -5.64 -13.99 -9.33
CA ALA A 111 -6.54 -14.50 -8.32
C ALA A 111 -7.79 -13.61 -8.43
N LEU A 112 -8.75 -14.10 -9.22
CA LEU A 112 -10.10 -13.59 -9.29
C LEU A 112 -10.59 -13.54 -7.84
N VAL A 113 -10.51 -12.35 -7.23
CA VAL A 113 -11.24 -12.05 -6.02
C VAL A 113 -12.69 -12.00 -6.48
N VAL A 114 -13.30 -13.18 -6.59
CA VAL A 114 -14.73 -13.32 -6.59
C VAL A 114 -15.16 -12.66 -5.29
N PRO A 115 -16.00 -11.60 -5.30
CA PRO A 115 -16.71 -11.21 -4.07
C PRO A 115 -17.36 -12.49 -3.53
N PRO A 116 -17.57 -12.64 -2.20
CA PRO A 116 -18.35 -13.77 -1.70
C PRO A 116 -19.67 -13.76 -2.47
N GLY A 117 -19.76 -14.65 -3.44
CA GLY A 117 -20.87 -14.70 -4.38
C GLY A 117 -22.03 -15.14 -3.54
N VAL A 118 -22.98 -14.24 -3.28
CA VAL A 118 -24.35 -14.68 -3.08
C VAL A 118 -24.63 -15.56 -4.28
N ASP A 119 -24.79 -16.85 -4.01
CA ASP A 119 -24.91 -17.89 -5.02
C ASP A 119 -25.98 -17.40 -6.01
N ARG A 120 -25.70 -17.38 -7.31
CA ARG A 120 -26.63 -16.77 -8.30
C ARG A 120 -28.02 -17.41 -8.21
N ALA A 121 -28.07 -18.65 -7.72
CA ALA A 121 -29.27 -19.39 -7.37
C ALA A 121 -30.04 -18.81 -6.17
N GLU A 122 -29.35 -18.31 -5.14
CA GLU A 122 -29.95 -17.72 -3.95
C GLU A 122 -30.54 -16.32 -4.23
N LEU A 123 -29.88 -15.54 -5.09
CA LEU A 123 -30.41 -14.28 -5.63
C LEU A 123 -31.69 -14.50 -6.46
N ALA A 124 -31.68 -15.50 -7.35
CA ALA A 124 -32.85 -15.83 -8.16
C ALA A 124 -34.05 -16.26 -7.30
N ARG A 125 -33.81 -17.05 -6.24
CA ARG A 125 -34.88 -17.45 -5.30
C ARG A 125 -35.50 -16.25 -4.56
N ARG A 126 -34.68 -15.30 -4.10
CA ARG A 126 -35.18 -14.07 -3.45
C ARG A 126 -35.98 -13.20 -4.42
N GLU A 127 -35.57 -13.09 -5.68
CA GLU A 127 -36.30 -12.34 -6.69
C GLU A 127 -37.67 -12.97 -7.01
N GLU A 128 -37.75 -14.31 -7.08
CA GLU A 128 -39.01 -15.02 -7.29
C GLU A 128 -39.97 -14.92 -6.10
N GLU A 129 -39.45 -14.98 -4.87
CA GLU A 129 -40.25 -14.76 -3.66
C GLU A 129 -40.79 -13.33 -3.58
N ALA A 130 -39.96 -12.34 -3.91
CA ALA A 130 -40.38 -10.95 -3.98
C ALA A 130 -41.46 -10.71 -5.04
N ARG A 131 -41.34 -11.36 -6.21
CA ARG A 131 -42.37 -11.31 -7.27
C ARG A 131 -43.69 -11.95 -6.83
N ARG A 132 -43.63 -13.12 -6.17
CA ARG A 132 -44.83 -13.79 -5.62
C ARG A 132 -45.52 -12.94 -4.56
N GLN A 133 -44.75 -12.28 -3.69
CA GLN A 133 -45.32 -11.39 -2.68
C GLN A 133 -45.96 -10.16 -3.32
N ALA A 134 -45.33 -9.54 -4.33
CA ALA A 134 -45.89 -8.40 -5.04
C ALA A 134 -47.18 -8.75 -5.81
N GLU A 135 -47.27 -9.95 -6.39
CA GLU A 135 -48.47 -10.43 -7.09
C GLU A 135 -49.63 -10.67 -6.11
N LEU A 136 -49.37 -11.28 -4.95
CA LEU A 136 -50.38 -11.46 -3.90
C LEU A 136 -50.90 -10.12 -3.35
N LEU A 137 -50.00 -9.14 -3.21
CA LEU A 137 -50.37 -7.80 -2.77
C LEU A 137 -51.23 -7.10 -3.83
N ARG A 138 -50.84 -7.19 -5.10
CA ARG A 138 -51.59 -6.63 -6.25
C ARG A 138 -52.95 -7.29 -6.47
N ARG A 139 -53.14 -8.52 -6.03
CA ARG A 139 -54.42 -9.23 -6.10
C ARG A 139 -55.37 -8.84 -4.96
N GLN A 140 -54.84 -8.31 -3.86
CA GLN A 140 -55.62 -7.85 -2.71
C GLN A 140 -55.98 -6.36 -2.78
N GLU A 141 -55.39 -5.60 -3.70
CA GLU A 141 -55.89 -4.29 -4.15
C GLU A 141 -56.89 -4.43 -5.30
#